data_AF-A0A2I0TW67-F1
#
_entry.id   AF-A0A2I0TW67-F1
#
_cell.length_a   1.000
_cell.length_b   1.000
_cell.length_c   1.000
_cell.angle_alpha   90.00
_cell.angle_beta   90.00
_cell.angle_gamma   90.00
#
_symmetry.space_group_name_H-M   'P 1'
#
loop_
_entity.id
_entity.type
_entity.pdbx_description
1 polymer ?
#
loop_
_entity_poly.entity_id
_entity_poly.type
_entity_poly.pdbx_seq_one_letter_code
_entity_poly.pdbx_strand_id
1 'polypeptide(L)'
;MKLKQRVVLLAILLVIFIFTKVFLIDNLDTSAANREDQRAFHRMMASLHVELDPRLDHTLQSPWEIAAQWVVPREVYPEETPELGAVMHAMTTKKIIKADVGYKGTQLKALLILEGGQKVVFKPKRILGFRRAPLVVGRFVNLRTEIKPVATEQLLGTFMTVGSLKRLALVLLVGLQLDGGVMTCLFFFCSIRVSTWNRLNYLKNGVLKSALKTAMSHDPISPVLSDPHLDALDQRLLSILATVKQCTDQFGPDVVLVEDRMTLSHL
;
A
#
# COMPACT_ATOMS: atom_id res chain seq x y z
N MET A 1 -3.17 -19.52 -68.83
CA MET A 1 -2.60 -18.31 -68.17
C MET A 1 -1.17 -18.10 -68.63
N LYS A 2 -0.79 -16.87 -69.00
CA LYS A 2 0.60 -16.53 -69.35
C LYS A 2 1.47 -16.57 -68.09
N LEU A 3 2.75 -16.95 -68.20
CA LEU A 3 3.70 -17.06 -67.08
C LEU A 3 3.71 -15.82 -66.16
N LYS A 4 3.64 -14.63 -66.78
CA LYS A 4 3.54 -13.33 -66.07
C LYS A 4 2.36 -13.25 -65.10
N GLN A 5 1.22 -13.84 -65.48
CA GLN A 5 -0.01 -13.83 -64.69
C GLN A 5 0.09 -14.75 -63.45
N ARG A 6 0.84 -15.85 -63.55
CA ARG A 6 1.11 -16.76 -62.42
C ARG A 6 2.07 -16.14 -61.41
N VAL A 7 3.09 -15.42 -61.88
CA VAL A 7 4.05 -14.71 -61.02
C VAL A 7 3.36 -13.61 -60.21
N VAL A 8 2.48 -12.83 -60.84
CA VAL A 8 1.69 -11.79 -60.15
C VAL A 8 0.78 -12.41 -59.09
N LEU A 9 0.09 -13.51 -59.40
CA LEU A 9 -0.78 -14.19 -58.44
C LEU A 9 0.00 -14.72 -57.23
N LEU A 10 1.16 -15.32 -57.46
CA LEU A 10 2.05 -15.81 -56.40
C LEU A 10 2.55 -14.66 -55.52
N ALA A 11 2.96 -13.53 -56.09
CA ALA A 11 3.40 -12.36 -55.34
C ALA A 11 2.27 -11.80 -54.45
N ILE A 12 1.05 -11.71 -54.98
CA ILE A 12 -0.13 -11.27 -54.21
C ILE A 12 -0.43 -12.22 -53.06
N LEU A 13 -0.42 -13.54 -53.29
CA LEU A 13 -0.65 -14.53 -52.24
C LEU A 13 0.44 -14.50 -51.16
N LEU A 14 1.70 -14.24 -51.54
CA LEU A 14 2.82 -14.12 -50.60
C LEU A 14 2.67 -12.87 -49.72
N VAL A 15 2.27 -11.74 -50.30
CA VAL A 15 1.97 -10.51 -49.55
C VAL A 15 0.79 -10.72 -48.60
N ILE A 16 -0.31 -11.33 -49.07
CA ILE A 16 -1.47 -11.66 -48.22
C ILE A 16 -1.06 -12.59 -47.07
N PHE A 17 -0.23 -13.61 -47.35
CA PHE A 17 0.26 -14.53 -46.34
C PHE A 17 1.14 -13.84 -45.29
N ILE A 18 2.02 -12.92 -45.71
CA ILE A 18 2.83 -12.10 -44.79
C ILE A 18 1.93 -11.21 -43.93
N PHE A 19 0.98 -10.48 -44.52
CA PHE A 19 0.08 -9.60 -43.77
C PHE A 19 -0.81 -10.37 -42.79
N THR A 20 -1.35 -11.52 -43.20
CA THR A 20 -2.17 -12.36 -42.31
C THR A 20 -1.34 -12.96 -41.18
N LYS A 21 -0.08 -13.35 -41.42
CA LYS A 21 0.86 -13.78 -40.38
C LYS A 21 1.18 -12.66 -39.40
N VAL A 22 1.53 -11.46 -39.87
CA VAL A 22 1.82 -10.29 -39.03
C VAL A 22 0.61 -9.95 -38.16
N PHE A 23 -0.58 -9.84 -38.77
CA PHE A 23 -1.81 -9.52 -38.03
C PHE A 23 -2.21 -10.60 -37.01
N LEU A 24 -1.94 -11.89 -37.30
CA LEU A 24 -2.14 -12.99 -36.34
C LEU A 24 -1.16 -12.91 -35.16
N ILE A 25 0.10 -12.57 -35.42
CA ILE A 25 1.14 -12.44 -34.39
C ILE A 25 0.82 -11.26 -33.49
N ASP A 26 0.53 -10.08 -34.05
CA ASP A 26 0.17 -8.88 -33.27
C ASP A 26 -1.06 -9.13 -32.38
N ASN A 27 -2.08 -9.84 -32.89
CA ASN A 27 -3.24 -10.23 -32.09
C ASN A 27 -2.91 -11.26 -31.01
N LEU A 28 -2.01 -12.21 -31.28
CA LEU A 28 -1.56 -13.17 -30.28
C LEU A 28 -0.79 -12.46 -29.16
N ASP A 29 0.12 -11.56 -29.50
CA ASP A 29 0.94 -10.79 -28.57
C ASP A 29 0.06 -9.87 -27.72
N THR A 30 -0.91 -9.19 -28.33
CA THR A 30 -1.91 -8.39 -27.61
C THR A 30 -2.72 -9.25 -26.64
N SER A 31 -3.12 -10.45 -27.07
CA SER A 31 -3.88 -11.40 -26.24
C SER A 31 -3.04 -12.03 -25.12
N ALA A 32 -1.74 -12.17 -25.32
CA ALA A 32 -0.79 -12.66 -24.32
C ALA A 32 -0.51 -11.57 -23.28
N ALA A 33 -0.19 -10.35 -23.73
CA ALA A 33 0.03 -9.17 -22.89
C ALA A 33 -1.18 -8.89 -21.99
N ASN A 34 -2.39 -8.89 -22.55
CA ASN A 34 -3.61 -8.66 -21.78
C ASN A 34 -3.88 -9.75 -20.72
N ARG A 35 -3.45 -10.99 -20.97
CA ARG A 35 -3.54 -12.09 -20.00
C ARG A 35 -2.49 -11.99 -18.90
N GLU A 36 -1.28 -11.54 -19.23
CA GLU A 36 -0.24 -11.26 -18.25
C GLU A 36 -0.63 -10.09 -17.34
N ASP A 37 -1.15 -9.00 -17.91
CA ASP A 37 -1.67 -7.84 -17.17
C ASP A 37 -2.79 -8.25 -16.20
N GLN A 38 -3.71 -9.12 -16.63
CA GLN A 38 -4.75 -9.67 -15.77
C GLN A 38 -4.18 -10.55 -14.64
N ARG A 39 -3.16 -11.37 -14.90
CA ARG A 39 -2.52 -12.20 -13.87
C ARG A 39 -1.78 -11.35 -12.86
N ALA A 40 -1.02 -10.35 -13.33
CA ALA A 40 -0.37 -9.34 -12.50
C ALA A 40 -1.40 -8.64 -11.59
N PHE A 41 -2.57 -8.31 -12.14
CA PHE A 41 -3.67 -7.68 -11.40
C PHE A 41 -4.17 -8.57 -10.28
N HIS A 42 -4.45 -9.84 -10.60
CA HIS A 42 -4.95 -10.79 -9.61
C HIS A 42 -3.91 -11.05 -8.52
N ARG A 43 -2.62 -11.17 -8.85
CA ARG A 43 -1.54 -11.31 -7.85
C ARG A 43 -1.45 -10.09 -6.96
N MET A 44 -1.46 -8.89 -7.54
CA MET A 44 -1.45 -7.64 -6.78
C MET A 44 -2.66 -7.59 -5.83
N MET A 45 -3.87 -7.83 -6.33
CA MET A 45 -5.08 -7.78 -5.50
C MET A 45 -5.09 -8.87 -4.42
N ALA A 46 -4.57 -10.06 -4.70
CA ALA A 46 -4.40 -11.11 -3.70
C ALA A 46 -3.40 -10.71 -2.61
N SER A 47 -2.28 -10.08 -2.97
CA SER A 47 -1.26 -9.61 -2.01
C SER A 47 -1.77 -8.51 -1.06
N LEU A 48 -2.86 -7.82 -1.43
CA LEU A 48 -3.47 -6.80 -0.57
C LEU A 48 -4.37 -7.40 0.50
N HIS A 49 -4.81 -8.65 0.32
CA HIS A 49 -5.69 -9.31 1.26
C HIS A 49 -4.87 -9.94 2.38
N VAL A 50 -4.88 -9.32 3.55
CA VAL A 50 -4.20 -9.82 4.75
C VAL A 50 -5.25 -10.26 5.76
N GLU A 51 -5.34 -11.58 5.98
CA GLU A 51 -6.18 -12.15 7.03
C GLU A 51 -5.47 -12.05 8.39
N LEU A 52 -6.19 -11.60 9.43
CA LEU A 52 -5.65 -11.46 10.79
C LEU A 52 -5.64 -12.81 11.53
N ASP A 53 -4.86 -13.75 11.01
CA ASP A 53 -4.68 -15.08 11.57
C ASP A 53 -3.57 -15.09 12.64
N PRO A 54 -3.82 -15.58 13.88
CA PRO A 54 -2.78 -15.68 14.91
C PRO A 54 -1.69 -16.73 14.62
N ARG A 55 -1.86 -17.61 13.63
CA ARG A 55 -0.91 -18.70 13.34
C ARG A 55 0.45 -18.17 12.89
N LEU A 56 1.50 -18.71 13.52
CA LEU A 56 2.88 -18.58 13.08
C LEU A 56 3.32 -19.95 12.58
N ASP A 57 3.58 -20.09 11.28
CA ASP A 57 3.75 -21.41 10.67
C ASP A 57 4.98 -22.16 11.22
N HIS A 58 6.07 -21.46 11.58
CA HIS A 58 7.35 -22.14 11.84
C HIS A 58 8.28 -21.50 12.90
N THR A 59 7.78 -20.91 13.99
CA THR A 59 8.70 -20.35 15.01
C THR A 59 8.20 -20.46 16.44
N LEU A 60 9.13 -20.73 17.38
CA LEU A 60 8.97 -20.41 18.81
C LEU A 60 9.19 -18.91 19.09
N GLN A 61 9.41 -18.12 18.03
CA GLN A 61 9.75 -16.71 18.12
C GLN A 61 8.49 -15.87 18.34
N SER A 62 8.65 -14.75 19.04
CA SER A 62 7.56 -13.80 19.16
C SER A 62 7.26 -13.15 17.80
N PRO A 63 6.00 -12.76 17.52
CA PRO A 63 5.65 -12.00 16.31
C PRO A 63 6.51 -10.74 16.13
N TRP A 64 6.99 -10.17 17.23
CA TRP A 64 7.80 -8.96 17.27
C TRP A 64 9.23 -9.18 16.78
N GLU A 65 9.85 -10.30 17.14
CA GLU A 65 11.19 -10.68 16.68
C GLU A 65 11.20 -10.98 15.19
N ILE A 66 10.13 -11.63 14.68
CA ILE A 66 9.94 -11.87 13.25
C ILE A 66 9.83 -10.53 12.52
N ALA A 67 8.95 -9.64 12.98
CA ALA A 67 8.75 -8.33 12.37
C ALA A 67 10.03 -7.47 12.34
N ALA A 68 10.87 -7.56 13.37
CA ALA A 68 12.12 -6.81 13.45
C ALA A 68 13.16 -7.25 12.40
N GLN A 69 13.09 -8.51 11.93
CA GLN A 69 14.02 -9.05 10.92
C GLN A 69 13.69 -8.59 9.50
N TRP A 70 12.47 -8.09 9.25
CA TRP A 70 12.03 -7.68 7.93
C TRP A 70 12.63 -6.36 7.44
N VAL A 71 13.08 -5.51 8.35
CA VAL A 71 13.50 -4.15 8.02
C VAL A 71 14.86 -4.17 7.31
N VAL A 72 14.86 -3.72 6.05
CA VAL A 72 16.06 -3.56 5.23
C VAL A 72 16.14 -2.12 4.71
N PRO A 73 17.27 -1.66 4.14
CA PRO A 73 17.45 -0.23 3.80
C PRO A 73 16.41 0.36 2.83
N ARG A 74 15.66 -0.47 2.09
CA ARG A 74 14.74 -0.03 1.04
C ARG A 74 13.26 -0.40 1.28
N GLU A 75 12.97 -1.22 2.29
CA GLU A 75 11.61 -1.65 2.62
C GLU A 75 11.50 -2.00 4.12
N VAL A 76 10.31 -1.80 4.69
CA VAL A 76 10.03 -2.10 6.10
C VAL A 76 9.57 -3.55 6.28
N TYR A 77 8.98 -4.13 5.24
CA TYR A 77 8.60 -5.53 5.16
C TYR A 77 8.56 -5.98 3.69
N PRO A 78 8.84 -7.28 3.42
CA PRO A 78 8.86 -7.81 2.06
C PRO A 78 7.47 -7.85 1.42
N GLU A 79 7.40 -7.96 0.09
CA GLU A 79 6.11 -8.03 -0.62
C GLU A 79 5.31 -9.28 -0.25
N GLU A 80 6.00 -10.41 -0.09
CA GLU A 80 5.45 -11.65 0.46
C GLU A 80 5.81 -11.76 1.94
N THR A 81 4.84 -11.45 2.81
CA THR A 81 5.02 -11.53 4.27
C THR A 81 3.90 -12.39 4.87
N PRO A 82 4.04 -13.73 4.90
CA PRO A 82 2.97 -14.62 5.37
C PRO A 82 2.61 -14.38 6.84
N GLU A 83 3.58 -14.01 7.68
CA GLU A 83 3.36 -13.75 9.11
C GLU A 83 2.81 -12.34 9.39
N LEU A 84 2.58 -11.51 8.37
CA LEU A 84 2.03 -10.16 8.53
C LEU A 84 0.67 -10.19 9.24
N GLY A 85 -0.18 -11.16 8.88
CA GLY A 85 -1.47 -11.40 9.53
C GLY A 85 -1.34 -11.65 11.02
N ALA A 86 -0.37 -12.47 11.44
CA ALA A 86 -0.11 -12.80 12.84
C ALA A 86 0.41 -11.61 13.65
N VAL A 87 1.29 -10.79 13.06
CA VAL A 87 1.79 -9.57 13.71
C VAL A 87 0.67 -8.56 13.89
N MET A 88 -0.15 -8.32 12.86
CA MET A 88 -1.30 -7.42 12.94
C MET A 88 -2.38 -7.94 13.91
N HIS A 89 -2.61 -9.25 13.94
CA HIS A 89 -3.48 -9.90 14.91
C HIS A 89 -2.97 -9.65 16.33
N ALA A 90 -1.68 -9.88 16.59
CA ALA A 90 -1.07 -9.65 17.90
C ALA A 90 -1.18 -8.18 18.34
N MET A 91 -0.98 -7.21 17.44
CA MET A 91 -1.19 -5.79 17.76
C MET A 91 -2.64 -5.49 18.18
N THR A 92 -3.59 -6.17 17.53
CA THR A 92 -5.02 -6.00 17.79
C THR A 92 -5.45 -6.60 19.13
N THR A 93 -4.94 -7.78 19.49
CA THR A 93 -5.51 -8.57 20.60
C THR A 93 -4.66 -8.59 21.87
N LYS A 94 -3.33 -8.40 21.78
CA LYS A 94 -2.45 -8.51 22.95
C LYS A 94 -2.79 -7.51 24.05
N LYS A 95 -2.70 -7.95 25.30
CA LYS A 95 -3.04 -7.12 26.47
C LYS A 95 -2.10 -5.92 26.56
N ILE A 96 -2.66 -4.75 26.87
CA ILE A 96 -1.87 -3.55 27.19
C ILE A 96 -1.41 -3.68 28.65
N ILE A 97 -0.11 -3.70 28.87
CA ILE A 97 0.51 -3.85 30.20
C ILE A 97 1.01 -2.53 30.77
N LYS A 98 1.24 -1.52 29.93
CA LYS A 98 1.60 -0.16 30.34
C LYS A 98 1.11 0.86 29.33
N ALA A 99 0.66 2.01 29.80
CA ALA A 99 0.30 3.15 28.97
C ALA A 99 0.98 4.43 29.51
N ASP A 100 1.55 5.22 28.60
CA ASP A 100 2.27 6.45 28.95
C ASP A 100 2.03 7.54 27.89
N VAL A 101 2.43 8.78 28.18
CA VAL A 101 2.37 9.88 27.21
C VAL A 101 3.46 9.68 26.16
N GLY A 102 3.12 9.84 24.87
CA GLY A 102 4.09 9.64 23.80
C GLY A 102 5.11 10.77 23.73
N TYR A 103 6.38 10.40 23.52
CA TYR A 103 7.49 11.36 23.41
C TYR A 103 7.38 12.22 22.14
N LYS A 104 7.20 13.54 22.29
CA LYS A 104 7.35 14.63 21.29
C LYS A 104 6.23 14.83 20.25
N GLY A 105 5.72 16.06 20.12
CA GLY A 105 4.76 16.48 19.09
C GLY A 105 3.62 17.30 19.67
N THR A 106 2.91 18.07 18.83
CA THR A 106 1.76 18.91 19.24
C THR A 106 0.45 18.13 19.31
N GLN A 107 0.40 16.92 18.75
CA GLN A 107 -0.79 16.07 18.72
C GLN A 107 -0.75 15.04 19.85
N LEU A 108 -1.91 14.76 20.44
CA LEU A 108 -2.07 13.73 21.46
C LEU A 108 -1.66 12.37 20.89
N LYS A 109 -0.73 11.69 21.57
CA LYS A 109 -0.34 10.31 21.30
C LYS A 109 0.03 9.63 22.61
N ALA A 110 -0.25 8.34 22.71
CA ALA A 110 0.15 7.53 23.85
C ALA A 110 1.21 6.51 23.41
N LEU A 111 2.13 6.20 24.31
CA LEU A 111 3.01 5.05 24.19
C LEU A 111 2.35 3.89 24.94
N LEU A 112 2.09 2.79 24.25
CA LEU A 112 1.57 1.58 24.88
C LEU A 112 2.65 0.50 24.85
N ILE A 113 2.69 -0.31 25.90
CA ILE A 113 3.48 -1.53 25.95
C ILE A 113 2.51 -2.69 25.97
N LEU A 114 2.64 -3.58 25.00
CA LEU A 114 1.86 -4.81 24.88
C LEU A 114 2.55 -5.94 25.65
N GLU A 115 1.76 -6.95 26.01
CA GLU A 115 2.28 -8.22 26.51
C GLU A 115 3.35 -8.80 25.56
N GLY A 116 4.47 -9.24 26.11
CA GLY A 116 5.69 -9.55 25.35
C GLY A 116 6.65 -8.35 25.20
N GLY A 117 6.37 -7.21 25.84
CA GLY A 117 7.27 -6.07 25.93
C GLY A 117 7.30 -5.16 24.70
N GLN A 118 6.48 -5.45 23.68
CA GLN A 118 6.44 -4.66 22.45
C GLN A 118 5.88 -3.26 22.71
N LYS A 119 6.62 -2.24 22.25
CA LYS A 119 6.20 -0.85 22.30
C LYS A 119 5.42 -0.50 21.03
N VAL A 120 4.27 0.13 21.18
CA VAL A 120 3.46 0.62 20.06
C VAL A 120 3.04 2.06 20.32
N VAL A 121 2.99 2.86 19.26
CA VAL A 121 2.51 4.24 19.32
C VAL A 121 1.02 4.24 19.02
N PHE A 122 0.26 4.80 19.93
CA PHE A 122 -1.16 5.01 19.80
C PHE A 122 -1.43 6.41 19.29
N LYS A 123 -2.16 6.51 18.17
CA LYS A 123 -2.69 7.78 17.68
C LYS A 123 -4.22 7.78 17.74
N PRO A 124 -4.84 8.73 18.47
CA PRO A 124 -6.25 9.05 18.29
C PRO A 124 -6.41 9.64 16.89
N LYS A 125 -7.02 8.84 16.00
CA LYS A 125 -7.33 9.08 14.58
C LYS A 125 -6.51 10.16 13.85
N ARG A 126 -5.51 9.72 13.06
CA ARG A 126 -5.22 10.28 11.71
C ARG A 126 -4.34 9.31 10.90
N ILE A 127 -4.69 9.15 9.62
CA ILE A 127 -4.19 8.15 8.66
C ILE A 127 -3.29 8.79 7.60
N LEU A 128 -2.29 8.03 7.11
CA LEU A 128 -1.97 7.85 5.68
C LEU A 128 -0.89 6.76 5.50
N GLY A 129 -1.07 5.89 4.52
CA GLY A 129 -0.32 4.64 4.29
C GLY A 129 0.54 4.64 3.03
N PHE A 130 1.84 4.46 3.23
CA PHE A 130 2.82 4.01 2.23
C PHE A 130 3.51 2.77 2.82
N ARG A 131 4.11 1.85 2.05
CA ARG A 131 4.91 0.71 2.61
C ARG A 131 6.27 1.12 3.21
N ARG A 132 6.46 2.42 3.37
CA ARG A 132 7.50 3.02 4.20
C ARG A 132 6.94 3.42 5.56
N ALA A 133 5.62 3.48 5.68
CA ALA A 133 4.93 3.65 6.93
C ALA A 133 5.07 2.33 7.70
N PRO A 134 5.24 2.43 9.02
CA PRO A 134 5.27 1.26 9.87
C PRO A 134 3.96 0.49 9.84
N LEU A 135 3.96 -0.74 10.37
CA LEU A 135 2.74 -1.53 10.52
C LEU A 135 1.67 -0.77 11.30
N VAL A 136 0.46 -0.79 10.75
CA VAL A 136 -0.69 -0.04 11.25
C VAL A 136 -1.91 -0.97 11.34
N VAL A 137 -2.57 -1.03 12.49
CA VAL A 137 -3.85 -1.73 12.62
C VAL A 137 -4.83 -0.94 13.48
N GLY A 138 -6.11 -1.01 13.11
CA GLY A 138 -7.21 -0.52 13.94
C GLY A 138 -7.48 -1.42 15.15
N ARG A 139 -7.67 -0.82 16.32
CA ARG A 139 -8.10 -1.50 17.54
C ARG A 139 -9.10 -0.65 18.31
N PHE A 140 -10.21 -1.25 18.74
CA PHE A 140 -11.08 -0.63 19.73
C PHE A 140 -10.49 -0.84 21.12
N VAL A 141 -10.16 0.24 21.83
CA VAL A 141 -9.63 0.17 23.19
C VAL A 141 -10.63 0.78 24.17
N ASN A 142 -10.91 0.04 25.25
CA ASN A 142 -11.70 0.53 26.36
C ASN A 142 -10.83 1.28 27.36
N LEU A 143 -10.96 2.61 27.37
CA LEU A 143 -10.15 3.47 28.23
C LEU A 143 -10.26 3.13 29.73
N ARG A 144 -11.41 2.65 30.22
CA ARG A 144 -11.59 2.32 31.65
C ARG A 144 -10.91 1.03 32.04
N THR A 145 -10.96 0.01 31.19
CA THR A 145 -10.52 -1.34 31.55
C THR A 145 -9.13 -1.68 31.01
N GLU A 146 -8.69 -1.03 29.93
CA GLU A 146 -7.42 -1.34 29.28
C GLU A 146 -6.37 -0.24 29.44
N ILE A 147 -6.75 1.03 29.63
CA ILE A 147 -5.79 2.15 29.73
C ILE A 147 -5.64 2.64 31.17
N LYS A 148 -6.73 3.10 31.80
CA LYS A 148 -6.68 3.66 33.16
C LYS A 148 -5.97 2.78 34.19
N PRO A 149 -6.12 1.44 34.21
CA PRO A 149 -5.46 0.60 35.21
C PRO A 149 -3.94 0.47 35.04
N VAL A 150 -3.41 0.81 33.86
CA VAL A 150 -2.00 0.63 33.49
C VAL A 150 -1.32 1.94 33.07
N ALA A 151 -2.03 3.06 33.23
CA ALA A 151 -1.57 4.40 32.84
C ALA A 151 -0.65 5.01 33.91
N THR A 152 0.35 5.76 33.47
CA THR A 152 1.17 6.60 34.36
C THR A 152 0.35 7.74 34.95
N GLU A 153 0.75 8.25 36.12
CA GLU A 153 0.10 9.42 36.76
C GLU A 153 0.03 10.63 35.82
N GLN A 154 1.10 10.85 35.03
CA GLN A 154 1.13 11.90 34.03
C GLN A 154 0.04 11.72 32.96
N LEU A 155 -0.19 10.50 32.49
CA LEU A 155 -1.25 10.20 31.53
C LEU A 155 -2.63 10.29 32.19
N LEU A 156 -2.79 9.78 33.42
CA LEU A 156 -4.04 9.85 34.19
C LEU A 156 -4.49 11.30 34.44
N GLY A 157 -3.54 12.20 34.73
CA GLY A 157 -3.80 13.63 34.90
C GLY A 157 -4.37 14.34 33.68
N THR A 158 -4.37 13.70 32.50
CA THR A 158 -4.99 14.24 31.28
C THR A 158 -6.45 13.84 31.07
N PHE A 159 -6.99 12.88 31.86
CA PHE A 159 -8.37 12.42 31.70
C PHE A 159 -9.36 13.40 32.34
N MET A 160 -10.20 14.03 31.53
CA MET A 160 -11.34 14.83 32.01
C MET A 160 -12.59 13.95 32.20
N THR A 161 -13.27 14.07 33.34
CA THR A 161 -14.58 13.43 33.57
C THR A 161 -15.68 14.26 32.93
N VAL A 162 -15.93 14.05 31.63
CA VAL A 162 -17.14 14.50 30.95
C VAL A 162 -17.93 13.26 30.53
N GLY A 163 -19.25 13.29 30.71
CA GLY A 163 -20.16 12.15 30.72
C GLY A 163 -20.04 11.10 29.60
N SER A 164 -20.42 9.87 29.96
CA SER A 164 -20.49 8.61 29.18
C SER A 164 -19.19 8.17 28.47
N LEU A 165 -18.55 7.13 29.03
CA LEU A 165 -17.36 6.50 28.45
C LEU A 165 -17.65 5.87 27.08
N LYS A 166 -16.95 6.35 26.06
CA LYS A 166 -16.99 5.80 24.70
C LYS A 166 -15.83 4.83 24.49
N ARG A 167 -16.10 3.71 23.82
CA ARG A 167 -15.05 2.95 23.10
C ARG A 167 -14.50 3.84 22.00
N LEU A 168 -13.19 3.92 21.87
CA LEU A 168 -12.54 4.67 20.79
C LEU A 168 -11.92 3.70 19.78
N ALA A 169 -12.10 4.00 18.49
CA ALA A 169 -11.38 3.35 17.40
C ALA A 169 -9.99 4.01 17.27
N LEU A 170 -8.93 3.23 17.36
CA LEU A 170 -7.58 3.72 17.58
C LEU A 170 -6.60 3.03 16.65
N VAL A 171 -5.58 3.77 16.22
CA VAL A 171 -4.60 3.31 15.25
C VAL A 171 -3.28 3.04 15.98
N LEU A 172 -2.85 1.78 16.00
CA LEU A 172 -1.59 1.36 16.57
C LEU A 172 -0.50 1.36 15.49
N LEU A 173 0.63 2.01 15.76
CA LEU A 173 1.77 2.17 14.85
C LEU A 173 3.03 1.56 15.46
N VAL A 174 3.76 0.73 14.71
CA VAL A 174 5.11 0.24 15.11
C VAL A 174 6.18 1.25 14.69
N GLY A 175 6.45 2.27 15.51
CA GLY A 175 7.16 3.50 15.10
C GLY A 175 8.34 3.39 14.11
N LEU A 176 8.12 3.90 12.89
CA LEU A 176 9.11 4.57 12.05
C LEU A 176 8.53 5.93 11.65
N GLN A 177 9.26 7.00 11.98
CA GLN A 177 8.88 8.39 11.72
C GLN A 177 9.05 8.66 10.22
N LEU A 178 7.97 9.04 9.54
CA LEU A 178 8.03 9.60 8.19
C LEU A 178 7.42 10.99 8.19
N ASP A 179 8.28 11.99 8.05
CA ASP A 179 7.90 13.37 7.77
C ASP A 179 8.06 13.63 6.27
N GLY A 180 7.09 14.32 5.66
CA GLY A 180 7.29 14.97 4.35
C GLY A 180 6.16 14.76 3.33
N GLY A 181 5.50 15.86 2.95
CA GLY A 181 4.43 15.91 1.96
C GLY A 181 4.91 15.64 0.54
N VAL A 182 4.24 14.71 -0.15
CA VAL A 182 4.64 14.17 -1.47
C VAL A 182 4.31 15.12 -2.63
N MET A 183 3.27 15.95 -2.51
CA MET A 183 2.77 16.75 -3.64
C MET A 183 3.69 17.92 -4.02
N THR A 184 4.37 18.53 -3.03
CA THR A 184 5.23 19.69 -3.25
C THR A 184 6.51 19.32 -3.99
N CYS A 185 7.07 18.13 -3.76
CA CYS A 185 8.30 17.72 -4.43
C CYS A 185 8.13 17.48 -5.94
N LEU A 186 6.99 16.95 -6.38
CA LEU A 186 6.73 16.71 -7.81
C LEU A 186 6.60 18.02 -8.60
N PHE A 187 5.96 19.04 -8.02
CA PHE A 187 5.76 20.32 -8.69
C PHE A 187 7.05 21.13 -8.85
N PHE A 188 7.97 21.06 -7.88
CA PHE A 188 9.21 21.84 -7.91
C PHE A 188 10.38 21.14 -8.63
N PHE A 189 10.39 19.80 -8.71
CA PHE A 189 11.55 19.07 -9.24
C PHE A 189 11.27 18.27 -10.53
N CYS A 190 10.01 18.14 -10.98
CA CYS A 190 9.62 17.38 -12.18
C CYS A 190 10.39 16.06 -12.35
N SER A 191 10.57 15.31 -11.26
CA SER A 191 11.33 14.06 -11.26
C SER A 191 10.57 13.01 -10.47
N ILE A 192 10.38 11.84 -11.07
CA ILE A 192 9.68 10.70 -10.48
C ILE A 192 10.40 9.40 -10.85
N ARG A 193 10.41 8.44 -9.93
CA ARG A 193 11.01 7.13 -10.21
C ARG A 193 10.16 6.35 -11.21
N VAL A 194 10.80 5.66 -12.15
CA VAL A 194 10.11 4.81 -13.16
C VAL A 194 9.19 3.79 -12.49
N SER A 195 9.67 3.10 -11.45
CA SER A 195 8.86 2.13 -10.70
C SER A 195 7.58 2.75 -10.10
N THR A 196 7.66 4.01 -9.65
CA THR A 196 6.53 4.74 -9.06
C THR A 196 5.56 5.18 -10.15
N TRP A 197 6.07 5.70 -11.27
CA TRP A 197 5.26 6.06 -12.42
C TRP A 197 4.45 4.88 -12.97
N ASN A 198 5.08 3.71 -13.10
CA ASN A 198 4.43 2.48 -13.56
C ASN A 198 3.33 2.03 -12.58
N ARG A 199 3.61 2.01 -11.27
CA ARG A 199 2.59 1.69 -10.26
C ARG A 199 1.41 2.66 -10.26
N LEU A 200 1.65 3.97 -10.39
CA LEU A 200 0.57 4.97 -10.44
C LEU A 200 -0.30 4.79 -11.69
N ASN A 201 0.31 4.48 -12.84
CA ASN A 201 -0.44 4.20 -14.06
C ASN A 201 -1.28 2.93 -13.96
N TYR A 202 -0.81 1.94 -13.20
CA TYR A 202 -1.56 0.71 -12.94
C TYR A 202 -2.79 0.94 -12.05
N LEU A 203 -2.69 1.90 -11.13
CA LEU A 203 -3.72 2.19 -10.13
C LEU A 203 -4.83 3.14 -10.62
N LYS A 204 -4.78 3.61 -11.87
CA LYS A 204 -5.79 4.53 -12.43
C LYS A 204 -7.16 3.86 -12.66
N ASN A 205 -8.14 4.63 -13.11
CA ASN A 205 -9.47 4.14 -13.52
C ASN A 205 -10.25 3.39 -12.42
N GLY A 206 -10.13 3.81 -11.15
CA GLY A 206 -10.87 3.18 -10.04
C GLY A 206 -10.17 1.97 -9.41
N VAL A 207 -9.02 1.56 -9.94
CA VAL A 207 -8.22 0.47 -9.36
C VAL A 207 -7.71 0.87 -7.98
N LEU A 208 -7.21 2.10 -7.77
CA LEU A 208 -6.74 2.57 -6.48
C LEU A 208 -7.82 2.47 -5.39
N LYS A 209 -9.03 3.01 -5.63
CA LYS A 209 -10.17 2.84 -4.74
C LYS A 209 -10.45 1.38 -4.41
N SER A 210 -10.50 0.51 -5.41
CA SER A 210 -10.80 -0.91 -5.24
C SER A 210 -9.72 -1.62 -4.42
N ALA A 211 -8.45 -1.39 -4.76
CA ALA A 211 -7.29 -1.89 -4.04
C ALA A 211 -7.28 -1.46 -2.57
N LEU A 212 -7.55 -0.18 -2.29
CA LEU A 212 -7.62 0.33 -0.91
C LEU A 212 -8.78 -0.29 -0.14
N LYS A 213 -9.97 -0.42 -0.74
CA LYS A 213 -11.11 -1.09 -0.11
C LYS A 213 -10.77 -2.53 0.28
N THR A 214 -10.17 -3.29 -0.62
CA THR A 214 -9.75 -4.66 -0.37
C THR A 214 -8.67 -4.72 0.72
N ALA A 215 -7.67 -3.85 0.67
CA ALA A 215 -6.60 -3.84 1.67
C ALA A 215 -7.09 -3.52 3.09
N MET A 216 -8.15 -2.71 3.22
CA MET A 216 -8.69 -2.28 4.51
C MET A 216 -9.90 -3.09 4.96
N SER A 217 -10.38 -4.08 4.19
CA SER A 217 -11.65 -4.76 4.47
C SER A 217 -11.62 -5.58 5.76
N HIS A 218 -10.45 -6.14 6.12
CA HIS A 218 -10.24 -6.95 7.31
C HIS A 218 -9.73 -6.15 8.52
N ASP A 219 -9.55 -4.83 8.38
CA ASP A 219 -9.17 -4.02 9.52
C ASP A 219 -10.32 -4.01 10.55
N PRO A 220 -10.04 -4.22 11.86
CA PRO A 220 -11.09 -4.28 12.89
C PRO A 220 -11.95 -3.02 13.01
N ILE A 221 -11.48 -1.87 12.53
CA ILE A 221 -12.25 -0.61 12.53
C ILE A 221 -12.90 -0.30 11.17
N SER A 222 -12.95 -1.27 10.26
CA SER A 222 -13.58 -1.12 8.95
C SER A 222 -15.05 -0.63 9.07
N PRO A 223 -15.48 0.32 8.22
CA PRO A 223 -14.73 0.96 7.14
C PRO A 223 -13.74 2.03 7.63
N VAL A 224 -12.47 1.89 7.22
CA VAL A 224 -11.38 2.81 7.62
C VAL A 224 -11.50 4.17 6.92
N LEU A 225 -11.87 4.17 5.64
CA LEU A 225 -12.13 5.37 4.83
C LEU A 225 -13.54 5.31 4.25
N SER A 226 -14.22 6.45 4.18
CA SER A 226 -15.53 6.55 3.52
C SER A 226 -15.37 6.65 2.00
N ASP A 227 -16.42 6.28 1.26
CA ASP A 227 -16.45 6.33 -0.21
C ASP A 227 -16.04 7.69 -0.80
N PRO A 228 -16.53 8.84 -0.29
CA PRO A 228 -16.09 10.15 -0.80
C PRO A 228 -14.59 10.40 -0.66
N HIS A 229 -13.94 9.87 0.37
CA HIS A 229 -12.48 9.99 0.51
C HIS A 229 -11.74 9.12 -0.50
N LEU A 230 -12.26 7.92 -0.78
CA LEU A 230 -11.70 7.03 -1.80
C LEU A 230 -11.84 7.64 -3.20
N ASP A 231 -13.00 8.21 -3.51
CA ASP A 231 -13.22 8.93 -4.76
C ASP A 231 -12.27 10.13 -4.89
N ALA A 232 -12.06 10.89 -3.81
CA ALA A 232 -11.10 11.99 -3.78
C ALA A 232 -9.65 11.52 -4.01
N LEU A 233 -9.27 10.31 -3.57
CA LEU A 233 -7.94 9.75 -3.83
C LEU A 233 -7.76 9.40 -5.31
N ASP A 234 -8.75 8.78 -5.94
CA ASP A 234 -8.72 8.51 -7.38
C ASP A 234 -8.61 9.80 -8.20
N GLN A 235 -9.37 10.85 -7.84
CA GLN A 235 -9.27 12.15 -8.50
C GLN A 235 -7.88 12.78 -8.35
N ARG A 236 -7.28 12.69 -7.16
CA ARG A 236 -5.91 13.17 -6.92
C ARG A 236 -4.87 12.38 -7.71
N LEU A 237 -5.06 11.07 -7.87
CA LEU A 237 -4.18 10.24 -8.70
C LEU A 237 -4.18 10.75 -10.15
N LEU A 238 -5.35 11.05 -10.72
CA LEU A 238 -5.43 11.61 -12.08
C LEU A 238 -4.71 12.96 -12.20
N SER A 239 -4.84 13.83 -11.19
CA SER A 239 -4.13 15.11 -11.15
C SER A 239 -2.60 14.93 -11.09
N ILE A 240 -2.11 13.95 -10.30
CA ILE A 240 -0.68 13.61 -10.24
C ILE A 240 -0.20 13.10 -11.61
N LEU A 241 -0.94 12.17 -12.23
CA LEU A 241 -0.59 11.62 -13.54
C LEU A 241 -0.55 12.71 -14.62
N ALA A 242 -1.50 13.64 -14.61
CA ALA A 242 -1.52 14.79 -15.53
C ALA A 242 -0.31 15.72 -15.32
N THR A 243 0.07 15.97 -14.06
CA THR A 243 1.23 16.80 -13.72
C THR A 243 2.53 16.17 -14.22
N VAL A 244 2.72 14.87 -14.02
CA VAL A 244 3.91 14.17 -14.51
C VAL A 244 3.94 14.17 -16.04
N LYS A 245 2.80 13.96 -16.70
CA LYS A 245 2.71 14.04 -18.16
C LYS A 245 3.12 15.42 -18.67
N GLN A 246 2.63 16.50 -18.05
CA GLN A 246 3.03 17.86 -18.40
C GLN A 246 4.54 18.08 -18.23
N CYS A 247 5.15 17.58 -17.13
CA CYS A 247 6.60 17.63 -16.97
C CYS A 247 7.32 16.87 -18.10
N THR A 248 6.86 15.67 -18.46
CA THR A 248 7.44 14.85 -19.53
C THR A 248 7.34 15.54 -20.89
N ASP A 249 6.21 16.18 -21.19
CA ASP A 249 6.00 16.91 -22.44
C ASP A 249 6.91 18.16 -22.53
N GLN A 250 7.23 18.78 -21.37
CA GLN A 250 8.06 19.99 -21.30
C GLN A 250 9.57 19.71 -21.29
N PHE A 251 10.01 18.71 -20.52
CA PHE A 251 11.44 18.46 -20.24
C PHE A 251 11.97 17.16 -20.86
N GLY A 252 11.09 16.34 -21.44
CA GLY A 252 11.42 15.02 -21.99
C GLY A 252 11.39 13.92 -20.92
N PRO A 253 11.11 12.66 -21.33
CA PRO A 253 10.99 11.53 -20.42
C PRO A 253 12.29 11.18 -19.71
N ASP A 254 13.45 11.32 -20.37
CA ASP A 254 14.75 10.94 -19.82
C ASP A 254 15.18 11.81 -18.62
N VAL A 255 14.67 13.04 -18.55
CA VAL A 255 14.94 13.97 -17.44
C VAL A 255 13.97 13.73 -16.28
N VAL A 256 12.71 13.42 -16.61
CA VAL A 256 11.62 13.31 -15.63
C VAL A 256 11.56 11.94 -14.98
N LEU A 257 11.82 10.88 -15.75
CA LEU A 257 11.72 9.49 -15.30
C LEU A 257 13.08 8.97 -14.87
N VAL A 258 13.29 8.92 -13.55
CA VAL A 258 14.56 8.46 -12.96
C VAL A 258 14.49 6.96 -12.70
N GLU A 259 15.41 6.22 -13.31
CA GLU A 259 15.53 4.77 -13.09
C GLU A 259 16.03 4.49 -11.66
N ASP A 260 15.31 3.68 -10.90
CA ASP A 260 15.62 3.35 -9.52
C ASP A 260 16.04 1.90 -9.31
N ARG A 261 16.07 1.10 -10.40
CA ARG A 261 16.42 -0.33 -10.40
C ARG A 261 15.62 -1.12 -9.36
N MET A 262 14.39 -0.69 -9.06
CA MET A 262 13.49 -1.48 -8.23
C MET A 262 12.82 -2.53 -9.11
N THR A 263 13.08 -3.80 -8.82
CA THR A 263 12.38 -4.92 -9.43
C THR A 263 10.94 -4.95 -8.92
N LEU A 264 9.98 -4.74 -9.83
CA LEU A 264 8.58 -4.94 -9.55
C LEU A 264 8.30 -6.44 -9.75
N SER A 265 8.09 -7.20 -8.68
CA SER A 265 7.86 -8.65 -8.80
C SER A 265 6.51 -9.00 -9.45
N HIS A 266 5.64 -8.00 -9.63
CA HIS A 266 4.27 -8.14 -10.11
C HIS A 266 3.93 -7.24 -11.33
N LEU A 267 4.93 -6.60 -11.95
CA LEU A 267 4.79 -5.84 -13.21
C LEU A 267 5.86 -6.29 -14.20
#